data_AF-A0AA96WCJ3-F1
#
_entry.id   AF-A0AA96WCJ3-F1
#
_cell.length_a   1.000
_cell.length_b   1.000
_cell.length_c   1.000
_cell.angle_alpha   90.00
_cell.angle_beta   90.00
_cell.angle_gamma   90.00
#
_symmetry.space_group_name_H-M   'P 1'
#
loop_
_entity.id
_entity.type
_entity.pdbx_description
1 polymer ?
#
loop_
_entity_poly.entity_id
_entity_poly.type
_entity_poly.pdbx_seq_one_letter_code
_entity_poly.pdbx_strand_id
1 'polypeptide(L)'
;MMSDAQHQPDADTNLHYRLTHAEWLSNCKQLKYAELTLLYYLRTLNPFADRPLDLKIVDVAQTTGLSKGTVSKSLRSLKNKGFIDLELTGSEFA
;
A
#
# COMPACT_ATOMS: atom_id res chain seq x y z
N MET A 1 -15.05 23.39 -38.66
CA MET A 1 -13.65 23.04 -38.35
C MET A 1 -13.69 22.22 -37.07
N MET A 2 -14.01 20.94 -37.19
CA MET A 2 -14.09 19.96 -36.10
C MET A 2 -13.48 18.68 -36.68
N SER A 3 -12.32 18.28 -36.15
CA SER A 3 -11.70 17.01 -36.46
C SER A 3 -11.42 16.32 -35.15
N ASP A 4 -12.36 15.46 -34.78
CA ASP A 4 -12.25 14.51 -33.70
C ASP A 4 -11.28 13.37 -34.07
N ALA A 5 -10.41 13.09 -33.09
CA ALA A 5 -9.85 11.82 -32.67
C ALA A 5 -9.45 10.77 -33.72
N GLN A 6 -8.14 10.49 -33.78
CA GLN A 6 -7.63 9.11 -33.70
C GLN A 6 -6.32 9.09 -32.91
N HIS A 7 -6.40 8.92 -31.59
CA HIS A 7 -5.26 8.44 -30.80
C HIS A 7 -5.43 6.92 -30.66
N GLN A 8 -4.63 6.18 -31.40
CA GLN A 8 -4.57 4.72 -31.38
C GLN A 8 -4.06 4.26 -30.00
N PRO A 9 -4.70 3.31 -29.30
CA PRO A 9 -4.12 2.74 -28.09
C PRO A 9 -3.05 1.72 -28.50
N ASP A 10 -1.79 2.04 -28.23
CA ASP A 10 -0.68 1.11 -28.36
C ASP A 10 -0.89 -0.05 -27.39
N ALA A 11 -0.88 -1.27 -27.95
CA ALA A 11 -1.16 -2.52 -27.27
C ALA A 11 -0.01 -2.94 -26.35
N ASP A 12 0.18 -2.24 -25.25
CA ASP A 12 0.89 -2.73 -24.06
C ASP A 12 0.57 -1.87 -22.83
N THR A 13 -0.69 -1.88 -22.38
CA THR A 13 -1.09 -1.07 -21.21
C THR A 13 -1.37 -1.99 -20.04
N ASN A 14 -0.33 -2.27 -19.25
CA ASN A 14 -0.49 -2.70 -17.87
C ASN A 14 -1.30 -1.62 -17.15
N LEU A 15 -2.63 -1.81 -17.09
CA LEU A 15 -3.62 -0.79 -16.76
C LEU A 15 -3.66 -0.56 -15.24
N HIS A 16 -2.55 -0.06 -14.70
CA HIS A 16 -2.42 0.19 -13.29
C HIS A 16 -3.18 1.45 -12.90
N TYR A 17 -4.15 1.30 -12.01
CA TYR A 17 -4.95 2.39 -11.49
C TYR A 17 -4.09 3.39 -10.71
N ARG A 18 -4.04 4.64 -11.20
CA ARG A 18 -3.42 5.75 -10.47
C ARG A 18 -4.48 6.40 -9.59
N LEU A 19 -4.25 6.42 -8.28
CA LEU A 19 -5.11 7.14 -7.33
C LEU A 19 -5.17 8.63 -7.70
N THR A 20 -6.39 9.16 -7.75
CA THR A 20 -6.67 10.58 -7.96
C THR A 20 -6.30 11.39 -6.71
N HIS A 21 -6.12 12.70 -6.88
CA HIS A 21 -5.83 13.60 -5.75
C HIS A 21 -6.88 13.53 -4.63
N ALA A 22 -8.17 13.40 -4.99
CA ALA A 22 -9.26 13.30 -4.04
C ALA A 22 -9.17 12.02 -3.18
N GLU A 23 -8.80 10.90 -3.79
CA GLU A 23 -8.61 9.63 -3.09
C GLU A 23 -7.39 9.67 -2.18
N TRP A 24 -6.30 10.31 -2.62
CA TRP A 24 -5.13 10.56 -1.77
C TRP A 24 -5.50 11.38 -0.52
N LEU A 25 -6.24 12.47 -0.69
CA LEU A 25 -6.73 13.30 0.41
C LEU A 25 -7.64 12.51 1.36
N SER A 26 -8.50 11.67 0.82
CA SER A 26 -9.37 10.79 1.60
C SER A 26 -8.54 9.85 2.47
N ASN A 27 -7.50 9.21 1.91
CA ASN A 27 -6.60 8.33 2.64
C ASN A 27 -5.87 9.08 3.76
N CYS A 28 -5.37 10.29 3.49
CA CYS A 28 -4.70 11.12 4.49
C CYS A 28 -5.60 11.52 5.68
N LYS A 29 -6.92 11.62 5.47
CA LYS A 29 -7.88 11.92 6.55
C LYS A 29 -8.24 10.69 7.38
N GLN A 30 -8.22 9.50 6.77
CA GLN A 30 -8.66 8.25 7.41
C GLN A 30 -7.54 7.50 8.13
N LEU A 31 -6.29 7.76 7.75
CA LEU A 31 -5.12 7.03 8.25
C LEU A 31 -4.30 7.86 9.22
N LYS A 32 -3.79 7.20 10.27
CA LYS A 32 -2.82 7.80 11.18
C LYS A 32 -1.45 7.88 10.52
N TYR A 33 -0.57 8.73 11.04
CA TYR A 33 0.81 8.88 10.54
C TYR A 33 1.52 7.54 10.32
N ALA A 34 1.54 6.66 11.33
CA ALA A 34 2.18 5.35 11.22
C ALA A 34 1.53 4.42 10.18
N GLU A 35 0.22 4.52 9.99
CA GLU A 35 -0.52 3.75 8.97
C GLU A 35 -0.17 4.25 7.57
N LEU A 36 -0.11 5.58 7.36
CA LEU A 36 0.34 6.19 6.11
C LEU A 36 1.78 5.80 5.80
N THR A 37 2.70 5.94 6.76
CA THR A 37 4.11 5.57 6.58
C THR A 37 4.26 4.13 6.11
N LEU A 38 3.53 3.19 6.75
CA LEU A 38 3.59 1.79 6.36
C LEU A 38 2.92 1.53 5.01
N LEU A 39 1.77 2.13 4.73
CA LEU A 39 1.10 1.97 3.44
C LEU A 39 1.98 2.47 2.29
N TYR A 40 2.67 3.59 2.47
CA TYR A 40 3.64 4.08 1.50
C TYR A 40 4.86 3.17 1.38
N TYR A 41 5.43 2.71 2.51
CA TYR A 41 6.53 1.75 2.50
C TYR A 41 6.17 0.47 1.74
N LEU A 42 4.98 -0.10 1.96
CA LEU A 42 4.52 -1.28 1.23
C LEU A 42 4.41 -1.01 -0.27
N ARG A 43 3.93 0.18 -0.65
CA ARG A 43 3.83 0.59 -2.06
C ARG A 43 5.17 0.87 -2.72
N THR A 44 6.24 1.16 -1.98
CA THR A 44 7.58 1.23 -2.59
C THR A 44 8.13 -0.17 -2.94
N LEU A 45 7.64 -1.23 -2.28
CA LEU A 45 8.03 -2.61 -2.55
C LEU A 45 7.10 -3.28 -3.58
N ASN A 46 5.80 -3.04 -3.45
CA ASN A 46 4.79 -3.49 -4.39
C ASN A 46 3.75 -2.38 -4.63
N PRO A 47 3.96 -1.54 -5.65
CA PRO A 47 3.05 -0.44 -5.98
C PRO A 47 1.62 -0.88 -6.31
N PHE A 48 1.45 -2.07 -6.86
CA PHE A 48 0.18 -2.55 -7.42
C PHE A 48 -0.47 -3.67 -6.60
N ALA A 49 0.16 -4.09 -5.51
CA ALA A 49 -0.29 -5.21 -4.68
C ALA A 49 -0.57 -6.49 -5.51
N ASP A 50 0.17 -6.68 -6.61
CA ASP A 50 0.00 -7.77 -7.59
C ASP A 50 0.62 -9.11 -7.15
N ARG A 51 1.33 -9.11 -6.02
CA ARG A 51 2.03 -10.27 -5.47
C ARG A 51 2.13 -10.16 -3.95
N PRO A 52 2.20 -11.29 -3.23
CA PRO A 52 2.44 -11.28 -1.79
C PRO A 52 3.82 -10.69 -1.47
N LEU A 53 3.92 -10.04 -0.31
CA LEU A 53 5.17 -9.54 0.25
C LEU A 53 5.48 -10.26 1.56
N ASP A 54 6.56 -11.03 1.58
CA ASP A 54 7.07 -11.65 2.81
C ASP A 54 7.95 -10.65 3.58
N LEU A 55 7.40 -10.11 4.66
CA LEU A 55 8.05 -9.06 5.44
C LEU A 55 8.23 -9.47 6.89
N LYS A 56 9.41 -9.20 7.44
CA LYS A 56 9.65 -9.31 8.88
C LYS A 56 9.35 -7.99 9.56
N ILE A 57 8.53 -8.02 10.62
CA ILE A 57 8.18 -6.83 11.41
C ILE A 57 9.42 -6.09 11.91
N VAL A 58 10.49 -6.81 12.24
CA VAL A 58 11.75 -6.24 12.72
C VAL A 58 12.40 -5.35 11.66
N ASP A 59 12.45 -5.83 10.42
CA ASP A 59 13.10 -5.13 9.31
C ASP A 59 12.29 -3.88 8.95
N VAL A 60 10.96 -4.01 8.90
CA VAL A 60 10.05 -2.87 8.66
C VAL A 60 10.19 -1.81 9.75
N ALA A 61 10.27 -2.22 11.02
CA ALA A 61 10.47 -1.30 12.14
C ALA A 61 11.80 -0.54 12.02
N GLN A 62 12.88 -1.23 11.66
CA GLN A 62 14.20 -0.62 11.47
C GLN A 62 14.21 0.37 10.29
N THR A 63 13.60 0.01 9.16
CA THR A 63 13.56 0.89 7.98
C THR A 63 12.67 2.13 8.18
N THR A 64 11.52 1.96 8.82
CA THR A 64 10.55 3.06 9.00
C THR A 64 10.80 3.91 10.25
N GLY A 65 11.67 3.46 11.15
CA GLY A 65 11.90 4.09 12.46
C GLY A 65 10.73 3.91 13.45
N LEU A 66 9.71 3.13 13.10
CA LEU A 66 8.57 2.82 13.98
C LEU A 66 8.92 1.68 14.94
N SER A 67 8.31 1.69 16.14
CA SER A 67 8.45 0.54 17.05
C SER A 67 7.79 -0.72 16.46
N LYS A 68 8.33 -1.91 16.77
CA LYS A 68 7.74 -3.20 16.35
C LYS A 68 6.25 -3.32 16.71
N GLY A 69 5.88 -2.86 17.92
CA GLY A 69 4.49 -2.85 18.38
C GLY A 69 3.60 -1.90 17.57
N THR A 70 4.13 -0.74 17.17
CA THR A 70 3.44 0.21 16.29
C THR A 70 3.26 -0.39 14.90
N VAL A 71 4.28 -1.04 14.35
CA VAL A 71 4.20 -1.73 13.05
C VAL A 71 3.09 -2.79 13.08
N SER A 72 3.12 -3.72 14.04
CA SER A 72 2.11 -4.79 14.11
C SER A 72 0.69 -4.27 14.30
N LYS A 73 0.50 -3.24 15.14
CA LYS A 73 -0.83 -2.61 15.34
C LYS A 73 -1.32 -1.90 14.09
N SER A 74 -0.43 -1.18 13.40
CA SER A 74 -0.78 -0.41 12.21
C SER A 74 -1.06 -1.31 11.01
N LEU A 75 -0.31 -2.40 10.82
CA LEU A 75 -0.61 -3.41 9.80
C LEU A 75 -2.00 -4.04 10.01
N ARG A 76 -2.34 -4.41 11.26
CA ARG A 76 -3.70 -4.88 11.59
C ARG A 76 -4.78 -3.83 11.33
N SER A 77 -4.51 -2.57 11.66
CA SER A 77 -5.44 -1.46 11.39
C SER A 77 -5.66 -1.26 9.89
N LEU A 78 -4.59 -1.28 9.08
CA LEU A 78 -4.66 -1.19 7.62
C LEU A 78 -5.46 -2.35 7.02
N LYS A 79 -5.26 -3.58 7.50
CA LYS A 79 -6.07 -4.75 7.12
C LYS A 79 -7.55 -4.52 7.43
N ASN A 80 -7.86 -4.13 8.67
CA ASN A 80 -9.25 -3.92 9.11
C ASN A 80 -9.95 -2.79 8.33
N LYS A 81 -9.20 -1.80 7.86
CA LYS A 81 -9.70 -0.71 7.01
C LYS A 81 -9.74 -1.08 5.51
N GLY A 82 -9.29 -2.27 5.13
CA GLY A 82 -9.30 -2.76 3.74
C GLY A 82 -8.21 -2.17 2.84
N PHE A 83 -7.16 -1.58 3.41
CA PHE A 83 -6.06 -1.01 2.62
C PHE A 83 -5.05 -2.05 2.12
N ILE A 84 -4.91 -3.16 2.85
CA ILE A 84 -4.01 -4.27 2.54
C ILE A 84 -4.69 -5.59 2.87
N ASP A 85 -4.29 -6.66 2.19
CA ASP A 85 -4.46 -8.00 2.74
C ASP A 85 -3.20 -8.36 3.54
N LEU A 86 -3.40 -9.05 4.66
CA LEU A 86 -2.32 -9.37 5.59
C LEU A 86 -2.56 -10.76 6.17
N GLU A 87 -1.63 -11.65 5.88
CA GLU A 87 -1.45 -12.92 6.56
C GLU A 87 -0.31 -12.79 7.57
N LEU A 88 -0.52 -13.28 8.79
CA LEU A 88 0.49 -13.26 9.84
C LEU A 88 0.97 -14.69 10.08
N THR A 89 2.19 -14.97 9.65
CA THR A 89 2.88 -16.23 9.97
C THR A 89 3.82 -15.98 11.14
N GLY A 90 3.47 -16.54 12.30
CA GLY A 90 4.32 -16.51 13.48
C GLY A 90 5.12 -17.81 13.57
N SER A 91 6.44 -17.72 13.72
CA SER A 91 7.15 -18.74 14.49
C SER A 91 6.55 -18.75 15.89
N GLU A 92 6.07 -19.93 16.27
CA GLU A 92 5.28 -20.29 17.45
C GLU A 92 5.58 -19.44 18.69
N PHE A 93 4.52 -18.93 19.32
CA PHE A 93 4.56 -18.71 20.76
C PHE A 93 4.52 -20.10 21.41
N ALA A 94 5.69 -20.60 21.79
CA ALA A 94 5.87 -21.63 22.80
C ALA A 94 6.62 -21.02 23.98
#